data_AF-A0A3P7NYL8-F1
#
_entry.id   AF-A0A3P7NYL8-F1
#
_cell.length_a   1.000
_cell.length_b   1.000
_cell.length_c   1.000
_cell.angle_alpha   90.00
_cell.angle_beta   90.00
_cell.angle_gamma   90.00
#
_symmetry.space_group_name_H-M   'P 1'
#
loop_
_entity.id
_entity.type
_entity.pdbx_description
1 polymer ?
#
loop_
_entity_poly.entity_id
_entity_poly.type
_entity_poly.pdbx_seq_one_letter_code
_entity_poly.pdbx_strand_id
1 'polypeptide(L)'
;MAPFSGPECKAVVFSREKIEAMDNRFDDELQRHCHADIDKYCHAEEGERVLECLKNMKILRSLSPKCQKVSAFDEIVLERMREQAKDVRLNVGLLQACREEAEKYCPDDYKKINDPQYAKKTLEGVFVVCLRTQYANPRKSIHLKSSCKDEISKVILESEFDIHLDPVLYRACRSTITKHCANSVITRGGTFESVLECLKSDFLHGAIADTDCSRQISRRLQESLVDIHLDPVLHEACANDVQRLCHNVPPGQSRLIICLLDAMKSSSIVLTPNCKEKLTERNNLWNKAHQVCINSIC
;
A
#
# COMPACT_ATOMS: atom_id res chain seq x y z
N MET A 1 -12.84 37.82 8.65
CA MET A 1 -13.25 36.51 9.20
C MET A 1 -12.01 35.64 9.30
N ALA A 2 -11.50 35.42 10.51
CA ALA A 2 -10.33 34.57 10.74
C ALA A 2 -10.72 33.09 10.55
N PRO A 3 -9.87 32.24 9.96
CA PRO A 3 -10.23 30.86 9.68
C PRO A 3 -10.24 30.04 10.97
N PHE A 4 -11.22 29.15 11.10
CA PHE A 4 -11.39 28.21 12.21
C PHE A 4 -10.28 27.13 12.26
N SER A 5 -9.00 27.52 12.37
CA SER A 5 -7.85 26.60 12.28
C SER A 5 -6.92 26.64 13.51
N GLY A 6 -7.46 26.94 14.68
CA GLY A 6 -6.72 26.90 15.95
C GLY A 6 -6.32 25.47 16.38
N PRO A 7 -5.26 25.29 17.18
CA PRO A 7 -4.83 23.98 17.69
C PRO A 7 -5.89 23.21 18.49
N GLU A 8 -6.84 23.91 19.10
CA GLU A 8 -7.97 23.32 19.83
C GLU A 8 -9.01 22.72 18.89
N CYS A 9 -9.36 23.42 17.82
CA CYS A 9 -10.24 22.92 16.76
C CYS A 9 -9.67 21.61 16.16
N LYS A 10 -8.38 21.60 15.83
CA LYS A 10 -7.69 20.41 15.30
C LYS A 10 -7.73 19.22 16.26
N ALA A 11 -7.61 19.46 17.57
CA ALA A 11 -7.66 18.40 18.57
C ALA A 11 -9.07 17.79 18.71
N VAL A 12 -10.11 18.61 18.62
CA VAL A 12 -11.51 18.15 18.64
C VAL A 12 -11.84 17.35 17.38
N VAL A 13 -11.44 17.85 16.20
CA VAL A 13 -11.60 17.13 14.93
C VAL A 13 -10.92 15.76 15.00
N PHE A 14 -9.66 15.71 15.43
CA PHE A 14 -8.94 14.44 15.55
C PHE A 14 -9.56 13.48 16.58
N SER A 15 -10.18 14.01 17.64
CA SER A 15 -10.90 13.18 18.62
C SER A 15 -12.17 12.57 18.02
N ARG A 16 -12.87 13.32 17.16
CA ARG A 16 -14.01 12.81 16.39
C ARG A 16 -13.58 11.73 15.40
N GLU A 17 -12.53 11.98 14.62
CA GLU A 17 -11.97 11.03 13.65
C GLU A 17 -11.60 9.69 14.31
N LYS A 18 -11.09 9.71 15.55
CA LYS A 18 -10.83 8.47 16.30
C LYS A 18 -12.10 7.68 16.61
N ILE A 19 -13.19 8.35 16.96
CA ILE A 19 -14.48 7.69 17.23
C ILE A 19 -15.02 7.08 15.93
N GLU A 20 -14.99 7.85 14.84
CA GLU A 20 -15.40 7.43 13.50
C GLU A 20 -14.58 6.23 12.99
N ALA A 21 -13.27 6.22 13.28
CA ALA A 21 -12.36 5.14 12.92
C ALA A 21 -12.60 3.85 13.73
N MET A 22 -13.03 3.95 14.99
CA MET A 22 -13.35 2.81 15.84
C MET A 22 -14.73 2.22 15.56
N ASP A 23 -15.71 3.07 15.24
CA ASP A 23 -17.05 2.63 14.90
C ASP A 23 -17.58 3.49 13.76
N ASN A 24 -17.60 2.89 12.57
CA ASN A 24 -17.93 3.58 11.34
C ASN A 24 -19.40 4.02 11.26
N ARG A 25 -20.26 3.63 12.22
CA ARG A 25 -21.64 4.15 12.34
C ARG A 25 -21.68 5.62 12.73
N PHE A 26 -20.62 6.13 13.37
CA PHE A 26 -20.51 7.55 13.74
C PHE A 26 -19.94 8.43 12.63
N ASP A 27 -19.47 7.83 11.53
CA ASP A 27 -19.00 8.56 10.36
C ASP A 27 -20.19 8.94 9.47
N ASP A 28 -20.82 10.08 9.78
CA ASP A 28 -22.02 10.56 9.09
C ASP A 28 -21.87 10.63 7.57
N GLU A 29 -20.66 10.96 7.10
CA GLU A 29 -20.37 11.10 5.68
C GLU A 29 -20.21 9.74 5.00
N LEU A 30 -19.48 8.81 5.62
CA LEU A 30 -19.39 7.43 5.15
C LEU A 30 -20.77 6.78 5.13
N GLN A 31 -21.55 6.92 6.20
CA GLN A 31 -22.91 6.36 6.27
C GLN A 31 -23.79 6.93 5.17
N ARG A 32 -23.82 8.27 5.00
CA ARG A 32 -24.67 8.91 3.97
C ARG A 32 -24.34 8.45 2.55
N HIS A 33 -23.07 8.30 2.21
CA HIS A 33 -22.65 7.98 0.84
C HIS A 33 -22.53 6.49 0.57
N CYS A 34 -22.33 5.66 1.60
CA CYS A 34 -22.08 4.24 1.48
C CYS A 34 -23.22 3.35 1.99
N HIS A 35 -24.30 3.90 2.56
CA HIS A 35 -25.41 3.14 3.16
C HIS A 35 -25.90 1.96 2.31
N ALA A 36 -26.16 2.19 1.02
CA ALA A 36 -26.67 1.14 0.13
C ALA A 36 -25.66 -0.01 -0.08
N ASP A 37 -24.36 0.32 -0.16
CA ASP A 37 -23.30 -0.69 -0.28
C ASP A 37 -23.05 -1.40 1.06
N ILE A 38 -23.15 -0.67 2.19
CA ILE A 38 -23.08 -1.24 3.54
C ILE A 38 -24.20 -2.27 3.74
N ASP A 39 -25.46 -1.88 3.53
CA ASP A 39 -26.61 -2.78 3.69
C ASP A 39 -26.53 -3.99 2.77
N LYS A 40 -26.05 -3.79 1.53
CA LYS A 40 -26.06 -4.84 0.53
C LYS A 40 -24.92 -5.83 0.72
N TYR A 41 -23.73 -5.35 1.05
CA TYR A 41 -22.50 -6.16 1.00
C TYR A 41 -21.77 -6.28 2.33
N CYS A 42 -21.93 -5.32 3.24
CA CYS A 42 -21.23 -5.28 4.53
C CYS A 42 -22.17 -5.33 5.74
N HIS A 43 -23.41 -5.79 5.57
CA HIS A 43 -24.44 -5.80 6.63
C HIS A 43 -24.10 -6.70 7.83
N ALA A 44 -23.19 -7.66 7.63
CA ALA A 44 -22.71 -8.54 8.69
C ALA A 44 -21.54 -7.94 9.48
N GLU A 45 -20.97 -6.84 9.01
CA GLU A 45 -19.83 -6.18 9.64
C GLU A 45 -20.27 -5.11 10.63
N GLU A 46 -19.46 -4.91 11.67
CA GLU A 46 -19.70 -3.91 12.72
C GLU A 46 -18.40 -3.18 13.08
N GLY A 47 -18.52 -2.01 13.69
CA GLY A 47 -17.38 -1.22 14.16
C GLY A 47 -16.51 -0.75 13.01
N GLU A 48 -15.20 -0.97 13.13
CA GLU A 48 -14.16 -0.64 12.14
C GLU A 48 -14.18 -1.55 10.91
N ARG A 49 -14.82 -2.73 11.00
CA ARG A 49 -14.82 -3.73 9.92
C ARG A 49 -15.72 -3.35 8.74
N VAL A 50 -16.65 -2.42 8.95
CA VAL A 50 -17.49 -1.89 7.87
C VAL A 50 -16.60 -1.21 6.82
N LEU A 51 -15.73 -0.29 7.24
CA LEU A 51 -14.79 0.37 6.35
C LEU A 51 -13.81 -0.64 5.72
N GLU A 52 -13.36 -1.65 6.45
CA GLU A 52 -12.54 -2.72 5.88
C GLU A 52 -13.23 -3.47 4.73
N CYS A 53 -14.50 -3.84 4.91
CA CYS A 53 -15.30 -4.46 3.86
C CYS A 53 -15.43 -3.55 2.64
N LEU A 54 -15.72 -2.25 2.85
CA LEU A 54 -15.84 -1.27 1.77
C LEU A 54 -14.51 -1.06 1.01
N LYS A 55 -13.37 -1.07 1.69
CA LYS A 55 -12.03 -1.01 1.06
C LYS A 55 -11.79 -2.21 0.15
N ASN A 56 -12.10 -3.42 0.62
CA ASN A 56 -11.93 -4.63 -0.18
C ASN A 56 -12.79 -4.58 -1.44
N MET A 57 -14.04 -4.13 -1.32
CA MET A 57 -14.90 -3.89 -2.49
C MET A 57 -14.31 -2.87 -3.46
N LYS A 58 -13.78 -1.74 -2.96
CA LYS A 58 -13.13 -0.72 -3.77
C LYS A 58 -11.95 -1.30 -4.55
N ILE A 59 -11.07 -2.04 -3.88
CA ILE A 59 -9.91 -2.71 -4.51
C ILE A 59 -10.38 -3.66 -5.61
N LEU A 60 -11.39 -4.50 -5.32
CA LEU A 60 -11.96 -5.43 -6.31
C LEU A 60 -12.59 -4.70 -7.52
N ARG A 61 -13.24 -3.55 -7.31
CA ARG A 61 -13.79 -2.72 -8.40
C ARG A 61 -12.67 -2.10 -9.23
N SER A 62 -11.61 -1.59 -8.59
CA SER A 62 -10.41 -1.12 -9.28
C SER A 62 -9.85 -2.24 -10.15
N LEU A 63 -9.78 -3.47 -9.61
CA LEU A 63 -9.32 -4.70 -10.27
C LEU A 63 -10.17 -5.16 -11.47
N SER A 64 -11.34 -4.57 -11.73
CA SER A 64 -12.18 -4.92 -12.88
C SER A 64 -12.40 -3.74 -13.82
N PRO A 65 -11.90 -3.77 -15.07
CA PRO A 65 -12.14 -2.71 -16.06
C PRO A 65 -13.61 -2.40 -16.33
N LYS A 66 -14.50 -3.39 -16.14
CA LYS A 66 -15.95 -3.23 -16.29
C LYS A 66 -16.61 -2.46 -15.13
N CYS A 67 -15.91 -2.31 -14.00
CA CYS A 67 -16.40 -1.70 -12.77
C CYS A 67 -15.66 -0.41 -12.39
N GLN A 68 -14.74 0.10 -13.22
CA GLN A 68 -13.87 1.24 -12.93
C GLN A 68 -14.55 2.63 -12.90
N LYS A 69 -15.89 2.72 -12.93
CA LYS A 69 -16.57 4.02 -12.83
C LYS A 69 -16.42 4.56 -11.41
N VAL A 70 -15.65 5.64 -11.27
CA VAL A 70 -15.51 6.38 -10.01
C VAL A 70 -16.88 6.92 -9.60
N SER A 71 -17.32 6.51 -8.42
CA SER A 71 -18.55 6.96 -7.76
C SER A 71 -18.21 7.79 -6.52
N ALA A 72 -19.19 8.55 -6.00
CA ALA A 72 -19.00 9.28 -4.74
C ALA A 72 -18.62 8.35 -3.57
N PHE A 73 -19.10 7.10 -3.60
CA PHE A 73 -18.66 6.03 -2.70
C PHE A 73 -17.14 5.82 -2.75
N ASP A 74 -16.56 5.74 -3.95
CA ASP A 74 -15.14 5.49 -4.12
C ASP A 74 -14.29 6.62 -3.56
N GLU A 75 -14.79 7.86 -3.59
CA GLU A 75 -14.10 9.03 -3.05
C GLU A 75 -14.05 9.00 -1.53
N ILE A 76 -15.19 8.76 -0.85
CA ILE A 76 -15.24 8.72 0.62
C ILE A 76 -14.41 7.57 1.19
N VAL A 77 -14.52 6.36 0.64
CA VAL A 77 -13.71 5.22 1.10
C VAL A 77 -12.22 5.52 0.93
N LEU A 78 -11.83 6.16 -0.17
CA LEU A 78 -10.44 6.52 -0.41
C LEU A 78 -9.94 7.62 0.51
N GLU A 79 -10.80 8.59 0.85
CA GLU A 79 -10.48 9.63 1.82
C GLU A 79 -10.17 9.02 3.19
N ARG A 80 -11.01 8.11 3.69
CA ARG A 80 -10.75 7.39 4.96
C ARG A 80 -9.48 6.54 4.90
N MET A 81 -9.22 5.88 3.77
CA MET A 81 -7.94 5.17 3.57
C MET A 81 -6.73 6.13 3.68
N ARG A 82 -6.82 7.33 3.07
CA ARG A 82 -5.76 8.34 3.10
C ARG A 82 -5.57 8.94 4.51
N GLU A 83 -6.64 9.15 5.27
CA GLU A 83 -6.57 9.56 6.67
C GLU A 83 -5.82 8.51 7.51
N GLN A 84 -6.17 7.24 7.36
CA GLN A 84 -5.52 6.12 8.03
C GLN A 84 -4.05 5.94 7.64
N ALA A 85 -3.71 6.19 6.38
CA ALA A 85 -2.32 6.16 5.90
C ALA A 85 -1.50 7.34 6.47
N LYS A 86 -2.13 8.51 6.68
CA LYS A 86 -1.48 9.69 7.27
C LYS A 86 -1.34 9.57 8.78
N ASP A 87 -2.25 8.89 9.48
CA ASP A 87 -2.14 8.74 10.93
C ASP A 87 -2.61 7.35 11.39
N VAL A 88 -1.65 6.55 11.83
CA VAL A 88 -1.90 5.18 12.29
C VAL A 88 -2.84 5.10 13.50
N ARG A 89 -3.06 6.20 14.24
CA ARG A 89 -4.04 6.25 15.34
C ARG A 89 -5.49 6.17 14.83
N LEU A 90 -5.71 6.41 13.54
CA LEU A 90 -6.99 6.22 12.86
C LEU A 90 -7.09 4.83 12.21
N ASN A 91 -5.99 4.07 12.13
CA ASN A 91 -6.01 2.70 11.64
C ASN A 91 -5.99 1.71 12.82
N VAL A 92 -7.17 1.51 13.41
CA VAL A 92 -7.34 0.75 14.65
C VAL A 92 -6.87 -0.69 14.51
N GLY A 93 -7.23 -1.38 13.41
CA GLY A 93 -6.83 -2.76 13.13
C GLY A 93 -5.31 -2.91 13.08
N LEU A 94 -4.63 -2.10 12.25
CA LEU A 94 -3.17 -2.09 12.15
C LEU A 94 -2.49 -1.78 13.49
N LEU A 95 -2.98 -0.77 14.21
CA LEU A 95 -2.39 -0.35 15.49
C LEU A 95 -2.51 -1.45 16.55
N GLN A 96 -3.63 -2.18 16.59
CA GLN A 96 -3.84 -3.29 17.51
C GLN A 96 -2.99 -4.51 17.11
N ALA A 97 -3.03 -4.90 15.84
CA ALA A 97 -2.36 -6.09 15.33
C ALA A 97 -0.83 -6.01 15.43
N CYS A 98 -0.25 -4.82 15.27
CA CYS A 98 1.19 -4.58 15.23
C CYS A 98 1.78 -3.92 16.48
N ARG A 99 1.01 -3.79 17.57
CA ARG A 99 1.45 -3.08 18.79
C ARG A 99 2.79 -3.58 19.32
N GLU A 100 2.89 -4.89 19.55
CA GLU A 100 4.07 -5.50 20.17
C GLU A 100 5.31 -5.40 19.26
N GLU A 101 5.13 -5.61 17.97
CA GLU A 101 6.19 -5.47 16.98
C GLU A 101 6.67 -4.03 16.86
N ALA A 102 5.75 -3.06 16.89
CA ALA A 102 6.11 -1.65 16.84
C ALA A 102 6.89 -1.22 18.09
N GLU A 103 6.47 -1.65 19.29
CA GLU A 103 7.19 -1.41 20.53
C GLU A 103 8.60 -2.02 20.51
N LYS A 104 8.73 -3.24 19.98
CA LYS A 104 9.97 -4.00 19.99
C LYS A 104 10.97 -3.58 18.90
N TYR A 105 10.48 -3.38 17.68
CA TYR A 105 11.33 -3.19 16.50
C TYR A 105 11.41 -1.73 16.02
N CYS A 106 10.46 -0.89 16.43
CA CYS A 106 10.38 0.52 16.05
C CYS A 106 10.15 1.43 17.28
N PRO A 107 10.90 1.26 18.40
CA PRO A 107 10.57 1.90 19.68
C PRO A 107 10.56 3.43 19.63
N ASP A 108 11.49 4.03 18.88
CA ASP A 108 11.58 5.50 18.78
C ASP A 108 10.41 6.09 18.00
N ASP A 109 9.88 5.34 17.04
CA ASP A 109 8.71 5.74 16.27
C ASP A 109 7.41 5.45 17.04
N TYR A 110 7.34 4.32 17.73
CA TYR A 110 6.17 3.95 18.54
C TYR A 110 5.93 4.91 19.71
N LYS A 111 7.00 5.37 20.38
CA LYS A 111 6.88 6.35 21.47
C LYS A 111 6.17 7.64 21.06
N LYS A 112 6.30 8.07 19.79
CA LYS A 112 5.65 9.29 19.27
C LYS A 112 4.12 9.21 19.26
N ILE A 113 3.55 8.01 19.23
CA ILE A 113 2.08 7.80 19.24
C ILE A 113 1.47 8.28 20.56
N ASN A 114 2.15 7.95 21.67
CA ASN A 114 1.66 8.17 23.04
C ASN A 114 2.18 9.47 23.65
N ASP A 115 3.04 10.19 22.94
CA ASP A 115 3.64 11.42 23.44
C ASP A 115 2.66 12.61 23.27
N PRO A 116 2.33 13.32 24.36
CA PRO A 116 1.41 14.46 24.34
C PRO A 116 1.78 15.55 23.32
N GLN A 117 3.07 15.71 22.98
CA GLN A 117 3.51 16.70 22.00
C GLN A 117 3.01 16.41 20.58
N TYR A 118 2.68 15.15 20.28
CA TYR A 118 2.13 14.70 19.01
C TYR A 118 0.62 14.43 19.07
N ALA A 119 -0.03 14.66 20.21
CA ALA A 119 -1.49 14.54 20.34
C ALA A 119 -2.26 15.46 19.37
N LYS A 120 -1.63 16.56 18.93
CA LYS A 120 -2.19 17.56 18.01
C LYS A 120 -1.46 17.64 16.66
N LYS A 121 -0.60 16.69 16.33
CA LYS A 121 0.16 16.62 15.07
C LYS A 121 -0.12 15.31 14.34
N THR A 122 -0.29 15.38 13.02
CA THR A 122 -0.34 14.20 12.16
C THR A 122 1.00 13.50 12.17
N LEU A 123 0.97 12.17 12.25
CA LEU A 123 2.13 11.34 12.51
C LEU A 123 2.70 10.62 11.26
N GLU A 124 2.17 10.87 10.06
CA GLU A 124 2.60 10.32 8.76
C GLU A 124 2.95 8.81 8.77
N GLY A 125 2.21 7.99 9.50
CA GLY A 125 2.46 6.55 9.57
C GLY A 125 3.78 6.16 10.27
N VAL A 126 4.22 6.89 11.30
CA VAL A 126 5.54 6.80 11.96
C VAL A 126 6.18 5.40 11.97
N PHE A 127 5.56 4.45 12.66
CA PHE A 127 6.15 3.12 12.84
C PHE A 127 5.81 2.18 11.67
N VAL A 128 4.81 2.53 10.85
CA VAL A 128 4.34 1.72 9.72
C VAL A 128 5.43 1.63 8.67
N VAL A 129 6.12 2.73 8.38
CA VAL A 129 7.28 2.73 7.47
C VAL A 129 8.37 1.80 8.00
N CYS A 130 8.69 1.89 9.30
CA CYS A 130 9.67 1.02 9.93
C CYS A 130 9.26 -0.47 9.85
N LEU A 131 8.01 -0.80 10.17
CA LEU A 131 7.52 -2.19 10.10
C LEU A 131 7.46 -2.72 8.66
N ARG A 132 7.10 -1.89 7.67
CA ARG A 132 7.17 -2.27 6.25
C ARG A 132 8.61 -2.59 5.84
N THR A 133 9.59 -1.79 6.27
CA THR A 133 11.01 -2.09 6.06
C THR A 133 11.44 -3.38 6.76
N GLN A 134 11.01 -3.64 8.00
CA GLN A 134 11.34 -4.91 8.67
C GLN A 134 10.70 -6.11 7.96
N TYR A 135 9.45 -5.97 7.51
CA TYR A 135 8.72 -6.99 6.75
C TYR A 135 9.42 -7.34 5.44
N ALA A 136 9.95 -6.33 4.75
CA ALA A 136 10.65 -6.46 3.48
C ALA A 136 12.10 -6.93 3.59
N ASN A 137 12.68 -7.01 4.79
CA ASN A 137 14.11 -7.27 4.95
C ASN A 137 14.39 -8.79 5.03
N PRO A 138 14.98 -9.41 4.00
CA PRO A 138 15.28 -10.85 4.02
C PRO A 138 16.47 -11.21 4.94
N ARG A 139 17.30 -10.23 5.32
CA ARG A 139 18.52 -10.43 6.13
C ARG A 139 18.24 -10.40 7.62
N LYS A 140 17.15 -9.76 8.05
CA LYS A 140 16.74 -9.73 9.45
C LYS A 140 15.75 -10.84 9.71
N SER A 141 16.09 -11.73 10.63
CA SER A 141 15.22 -12.81 11.15
C SER A 141 14.07 -12.26 12.02
N ILE A 142 13.52 -11.10 11.67
CA ILE A 142 12.40 -10.50 12.39
C ILE A 142 11.13 -11.25 11.99
N HIS A 143 10.61 -12.02 12.93
CA HIS A 143 9.32 -12.66 12.80
C HIS A 143 8.24 -11.75 13.37
N LEU A 144 7.56 -11.02 12.49
CA LEU A 144 6.28 -10.40 12.81
C LEU A 144 5.23 -11.53 13.02
N LYS A 145 4.29 -11.35 13.95
CA LYS A 145 3.13 -12.25 14.10
C LYS A 145 2.28 -12.23 12.83
N SER A 146 1.49 -13.28 12.61
CA SER A 146 0.61 -13.38 11.44
C SER A 146 -0.31 -12.17 11.32
N SER A 147 -1.00 -11.78 12.40
CA SER A 147 -1.89 -10.62 12.43
C SER A 147 -1.20 -9.32 11.97
N CYS A 148 0.02 -9.05 12.45
CA CYS A 148 0.76 -7.87 12.02
C CYS A 148 1.27 -8.00 10.57
N LYS A 149 1.70 -9.20 10.14
CA LYS A 149 2.10 -9.43 8.74
C LYS A 149 0.96 -9.19 7.78
N ASP A 150 -0.24 -9.64 8.14
CA ASP A 150 -1.42 -9.51 7.30
C ASP A 150 -1.78 -8.02 7.14
N GLU A 151 -1.77 -7.24 8.23
CA GLU A 151 -2.00 -5.80 8.19
C GLU A 151 -0.90 -5.03 7.42
N ILE A 152 0.37 -5.38 7.59
CA ILE A 152 1.47 -4.74 6.84
C ILE A 152 1.39 -5.09 5.34
N SER A 153 1.09 -6.35 5.01
CA SER A 153 0.88 -6.79 3.63
C SER A 153 -0.29 -6.05 3.00
N LYS A 154 -1.39 -5.89 3.74
CA LYS A 154 -2.57 -5.14 3.33
C LYS A 154 -2.24 -3.67 3.05
N VAL A 155 -1.54 -2.98 3.95
CA VAL A 155 -1.10 -1.59 3.73
C VAL A 155 -0.19 -1.47 2.49
N ILE A 156 0.74 -2.42 2.31
CA ILE A 156 1.60 -2.47 1.12
C ILE A 156 0.75 -2.62 -0.14
N LEU A 157 -0.19 -3.57 -0.17
CA LEU A 157 -1.05 -3.84 -1.31
C LEU A 157 -1.98 -2.66 -1.62
N GLU A 158 -2.65 -2.09 -0.61
CA GLU A 158 -3.53 -0.93 -0.75
C GLU A 158 -2.80 0.24 -1.43
N SER A 159 -1.53 0.48 -1.07
CA SER A 159 -0.71 1.54 -1.66
C SER A 159 -0.26 1.32 -3.11
N GLU A 160 -0.46 0.13 -3.69
CA GLU A 160 -0.27 -0.09 -5.14
C GLU A 160 -1.37 0.58 -5.98
N PHE A 161 -2.55 0.79 -5.39
CA PHE A 161 -3.73 1.33 -6.09
C PHE A 161 -3.84 2.86 -6.01
N ASP A 162 -3.34 3.49 -4.94
CA ASP A 162 -3.26 4.95 -4.82
C ASP A 162 -1.97 5.39 -4.12
N ILE A 163 -1.19 6.20 -4.82
CA ILE A 163 0.07 6.77 -4.35
C ILE A 163 -0.06 7.58 -3.06
N HIS A 164 -1.23 8.16 -2.78
CA HIS A 164 -1.47 8.93 -1.55
C HIS A 164 -1.59 8.05 -0.30
N LEU A 165 -1.73 6.74 -0.47
CA LEU A 165 -1.69 5.76 0.63
C LEU A 165 -0.25 5.43 1.04
N ASP A 166 0.74 5.96 0.33
CA ASP A 166 2.12 6.06 0.80
C ASP A 166 2.57 7.53 0.86
N PRO A 167 2.25 8.26 1.96
CA PRO A 167 2.55 9.68 2.07
C PRO A 167 4.05 10.01 1.94
N VAL A 168 4.93 9.10 2.38
CA VAL A 168 6.38 9.28 2.32
C VAL A 168 6.86 9.21 0.88
N LEU A 169 6.41 8.21 0.12
CA LEU A 169 6.71 8.09 -1.30
C LEU A 169 6.12 9.26 -2.10
N TYR A 170 4.85 9.60 -1.85
CA TYR A 170 4.19 10.72 -2.54
C TYR A 170 4.96 12.03 -2.35
N ARG A 171 5.39 12.33 -1.12
CA ARG A 171 6.16 13.53 -0.79
C ARG A 171 7.52 13.53 -1.50
N ALA A 172 8.25 12.41 -1.43
CA ALA A 172 9.56 12.28 -2.07
C ALA A 172 9.47 12.43 -3.60
N CYS A 173 8.44 11.84 -4.22
CA CYS A 173 8.28 11.82 -5.67
C CYS A 173 7.38 12.93 -6.23
N ARG A 174 6.92 13.89 -5.42
CA ARG A 174 5.90 14.90 -5.80
C ARG A 174 6.26 15.64 -7.11
N SER A 175 7.53 16.01 -7.26
CA SER A 175 8.04 16.71 -8.45
C SER A 175 7.92 15.84 -9.70
N THR A 176 8.37 14.59 -9.63
CA THR A 176 8.28 13.62 -10.73
C THR A 176 6.82 13.31 -11.07
N ILE A 177 5.98 13.10 -10.06
CA ILE A 177 4.55 12.82 -10.25
C ILE A 177 3.90 13.96 -11.03
N THR A 178 4.12 15.21 -10.61
CA THR A 178 3.51 16.38 -11.26
C THR A 178 3.98 16.56 -12.70
N LYS A 179 5.25 16.26 -12.97
CA LYS A 179 5.86 16.49 -14.29
C LYS A 179 5.59 15.38 -15.29
N HIS A 180 5.65 14.12 -14.86
CA HIS A 180 5.67 12.97 -15.76
C HIS A 180 4.43 12.07 -15.61
N CYS A 181 3.95 11.87 -14.38
CA CYS A 181 2.89 10.90 -14.08
C CYS A 181 1.49 11.52 -13.88
N ALA A 182 1.34 12.84 -13.96
CA ALA A 182 0.08 13.53 -13.67
C ALA A 182 -1.08 13.11 -14.61
N ASN A 183 -0.76 12.68 -15.84
CA ASN A 183 -1.74 12.31 -16.87
C ASN A 183 -1.92 10.80 -17.06
N SER A 184 -1.26 9.96 -16.25
CA SER A 184 -1.27 8.50 -16.41
C SER A 184 -2.66 7.88 -16.25
N VAL A 185 -3.59 8.58 -15.59
CA VAL A 185 -4.96 8.11 -15.30
C VAL A 185 -5.96 8.37 -16.44
N ILE A 186 -5.70 9.32 -17.35
CA ILE A 186 -6.72 9.79 -18.33
C ILE A 186 -6.46 9.28 -19.76
N THR A 187 -5.22 8.96 -20.14
CA THR A 187 -4.85 8.83 -21.57
C THR A 187 -4.78 7.41 -22.13
N ARG A 188 -4.88 6.33 -21.32
CA ARG A 188 -4.56 4.96 -21.80
C ARG A 188 -5.56 3.85 -21.51
N GLY A 189 -6.83 4.19 -21.31
CA GLY A 189 -7.97 3.27 -21.52
C GLY A 189 -7.80 1.83 -21.02
N GLY A 190 -7.94 1.60 -19.72
CA GLY A 190 -8.38 0.31 -19.18
C GLY A 190 -7.32 -0.67 -18.65
N THR A 191 -6.05 -0.28 -18.53
CA THR A 191 -5.03 -1.06 -17.80
C THR A 191 -4.79 -0.51 -16.39
N PHE A 192 -4.29 -1.35 -15.47
CA PHE A 192 -3.86 -1.02 -14.09
C PHE A 192 -2.67 -0.04 -14.00
N GLU A 193 -2.63 1.02 -14.80
CA GLU A 193 -1.53 1.99 -14.71
C GLU A 193 -1.80 3.01 -13.59
N SER A 194 -1.43 2.62 -12.36
CA SER A 194 -1.37 3.55 -11.23
C SER A 194 -0.20 4.53 -11.39
N VAL A 195 -0.24 5.64 -10.65
CA VAL A 195 0.90 6.58 -10.56
C VAL A 195 2.19 5.84 -10.17
N LEU A 196 2.09 4.77 -9.36
CA LEU A 196 3.23 3.97 -8.96
C LEU A 196 3.83 3.17 -10.13
N GLU A 197 3.02 2.62 -11.04
CA GLU A 197 3.55 1.96 -12.25
C GLU A 197 4.30 2.94 -13.16
N CYS A 198 3.78 4.17 -13.30
CA CYS A 198 4.50 5.24 -14.00
C CYS A 198 5.85 5.54 -13.32
N LEU A 199 5.88 5.68 -12.00
CA LEU A 199 7.12 5.90 -11.24
C LEU A 199 8.10 4.72 -11.37
N LYS A 200 7.62 3.47 -11.37
CA LYS A 200 8.46 2.29 -11.62
C LYS A 200 9.09 2.36 -13.03
N SER A 201 8.30 2.70 -14.05
CA SER A 201 8.79 2.89 -15.42
C SER A 201 9.88 3.98 -15.51
N ASP A 202 9.59 5.18 -14.98
CA ASP A 202 10.56 6.30 -14.95
C ASP A 202 11.83 5.91 -14.17
N PHE A 203 11.68 5.19 -13.06
CA PHE A 203 12.79 4.68 -12.28
C PHE A 203 13.64 3.71 -13.10
N LEU A 204 13.04 2.75 -13.80
CA LEU A 204 13.76 1.79 -14.65
C LEU A 204 14.57 2.51 -15.74
N HIS A 205 13.94 3.47 -16.42
CA HIS A 205 14.55 4.23 -17.51
C HIS A 205 15.52 5.34 -17.05
N GLY A 206 15.66 5.56 -15.74
CA GLY A 206 16.59 6.55 -15.20
C GLY A 206 16.11 8.00 -15.33
N ALA A 207 14.80 8.21 -15.47
CA ALA A 207 14.18 9.54 -15.53
C ALA A 207 14.05 10.20 -14.14
N ILE A 208 14.37 9.49 -13.06
CA ILE A 208 14.27 9.99 -11.68
C ILE A 208 15.66 10.43 -11.19
N ALA A 209 15.91 11.73 -11.20
CA ALA A 209 17.13 12.32 -10.68
C ALA A 209 17.13 12.51 -9.15
N ASP A 210 15.94 12.61 -8.55
CA ASP A 210 15.80 12.82 -7.10
C ASP A 210 16.16 11.54 -6.34
N THR A 211 17.12 11.64 -5.43
CA THR A 211 17.66 10.49 -4.69
C THR A 211 16.71 9.99 -3.62
N ASP A 212 15.88 10.85 -3.03
CA ASP A 212 14.89 10.43 -2.04
C ASP A 212 13.72 9.73 -2.73
N CYS A 213 13.22 10.24 -3.86
CA CYS A 213 12.23 9.56 -4.68
C CYS A 213 12.74 8.19 -5.14
N SER A 214 13.98 8.13 -5.65
CA SER A 214 14.61 6.87 -6.06
C SER A 214 14.72 5.86 -4.91
N ARG A 215 15.06 6.33 -3.70
CA ARG A 215 15.10 5.50 -2.49
C ARG A 215 13.71 4.98 -2.12
N GLN A 216 12.70 5.83 -2.14
CA GLN A 216 11.32 5.43 -1.78
C GLN A 216 10.73 4.44 -2.80
N ILE A 217 11.01 4.59 -4.09
CA ILE A 217 10.63 3.61 -5.12
C ILE A 217 11.37 2.29 -4.89
N SER A 218 12.66 2.35 -4.55
CA SER A 218 13.44 1.14 -4.23
C SER A 218 12.89 0.41 -3.01
N ARG A 219 12.49 1.14 -1.95
CA ARG A 219 11.78 0.58 -0.79
C ARG A 219 10.51 -0.16 -1.22
N ARG A 220 9.66 0.45 -2.04
CA ARG A 220 8.44 -0.20 -2.58
C ARG A 220 8.74 -1.47 -3.36
N LEU A 221 9.79 -1.45 -4.18
CA LEU A 221 10.21 -2.62 -4.96
C LEU A 221 10.74 -3.77 -4.07
N GLN A 222 11.37 -3.46 -2.93
CA GLN A 222 11.75 -4.48 -1.94
C GLN A 222 10.51 -5.02 -1.20
N GLU A 223 9.58 -4.15 -0.81
CA GLU A 223 8.34 -4.54 -0.15
C GLU A 223 7.47 -5.45 -1.04
N SER A 224 7.34 -5.15 -2.34
CA SER A 224 6.58 -5.99 -3.26
C SER A 224 7.29 -7.30 -3.66
N LEU A 225 8.62 -7.38 -3.52
CA LEU A 225 9.38 -8.61 -3.75
C LEU A 225 9.14 -9.69 -2.69
N VAL A 226 8.54 -9.35 -1.54
CA VAL A 226 8.24 -10.32 -0.48
C VAL A 226 7.23 -11.36 -0.93
N ASP A 227 6.26 -10.98 -1.75
CA ASP A 227 5.22 -11.88 -2.24
C ASP A 227 4.65 -11.33 -3.56
N ILE A 228 4.43 -12.21 -4.53
CA ILE A 228 3.83 -11.83 -5.82
C ILE A 228 2.48 -11.14 -5.66
N HIS A 229 1.70 -11.48 -4.62
CA HIS A 229 0.40 -10.85 -4.36
C HIS A 229 0.51 -9.36 -3.99
N LEU A 230 1.69 -8.88 -3.62
CA LEU A 230 1.96 -7.46 -3.32
C LEU A 230 2.33 -6.65 -4.58
N ASP A 231 2.34 -7.28 -5.75
CA ASP A 231 2.44 -6.63 -7.07
C ASP A 231 1.26 -7.12 -7.95
N PRO A 232 0.09 -6.45 -7.89
CA PRO A 232 -1.09 -6.89 -8.62
C PRO A 232 -0.88 -7.06 -10.12
N VAL A 233 -0.05 -6.21 -10.74
CA VAL A 233 0.26 -6.25 -12.17
C VAL A 233 1.07 -7.50 -12.51
N LEU A 234 2.10 -7.83 -11.72
CA LEU A 234 2.86 -9.06 -11.90
C LEU A 234 2.01 -10.30 -11.60
N HIS A 235 1.22 -10.26 -10.54
CA HIS A 235 0.35 -11.37 -10.15
C HIS A 235 -0.67 -11.67 -11.25
N GLU A 236 -1.35 -10.66 -11.81
CA GLU A 236 -2.28 -10.84 -12.93
C GLU A 236 -1.58 -11.43 -14.16
N ALA A 237 -0.42 -10.88 -14.55
CA ALA A 237 0.33 -11.35 -15.70
C ALA A 237 0.79 -12.82 -15.56
N CYS A 238 1.05 -13.27 -14.33
CA CYS A 238 1.60 -14.59 -14.03
C CYS A 238 0.61 -15.57 -13.38
N ALA A 239 -0.65 -15.22 -13.16
CA ALA A 239 -1.61 -16.04 -12.40
C ALA A 239 -1.71 -17.48 -12.92
N ASN A 240 -1.80 -17.67 -14.24
CA ASN A 240 -1.86 -18.99 -14.85
C ASN A 240 -0.57 -19.79 -14.67
N ASP A 241 0.59 -19.13 -14.75
CA ASP A 241 1.89 -19.78 -14.57
C ASP A 241 2.13 -20.14 -13.11
N VAL A 242 1.70 -19.30 -12.16
CA VAL A 242 1.70 -19.61 -10.72
C VAL A 242 0.89 -20.87 -10.45
N GLN A 243 -0.35 -20.94 -10.96
CA GLN A 243 -1.21 -22.11 -10.77
C GLN A 243 -0.63 -23.37 -11.43
N ARG A 244 -0.04 -23.26 -12.60
CA ARG A 244 0.47 -24.42 -13.35
C ARG A 244 1.81 -24.93 -12.82
N LEU A 245 2.73 -24.01 -12.50
CA LEU A 245 4.14 -24.33 -12.22
C LEU A 245 4.48 -24.28 -10.73
N CYS A 246 3.80 -23.43 -9.96
CA CYS A 246 4.17 -23.11 -8.58
C CYS A 246 3.05 -23.42 -7.56
N HIS A 247 2.06 -24.27 -7.90
CA HIS A 247 0.90 -24.55 -7.05
C HIS A 247 1.23 -25.10 -5.65
N ASN A 248 2.35 -25.80 -5.49
CA ASN A 248 2.80 -26.35 -4.20
C ASN A 248 3.73 -25.40 -3.43
N VAL A 249 4.00 -24.22 -3.98
CA VAL A 249 4.89 -23.24 -3.36
C VAL A 249 4.06 -22.32 -2.47
N PRO A 250 4.32 -22.26 -1.15
CA PRO A 250 3.59 -21.39 -0.26
C PRO A 250 3.93 -19.92 -0.53
N PRO A 251 2.96 -18.99 -0.36
CA PRO A 251 3.18 -17.55 -0.49
C PRO A 251 4.18 -17.01 0.56
N GLY A 252 4.65 -15.79 0.31
CA GLY A 252 5.61 -15.05 1.13
C GLY A 252 7.07 -15.45 0.92
N GLN A 253 7.97 -14.66 1.50
CA GLN A 253 9.44 -14.87 1.47
C GLN A 253 9.99 -15.04 0.04
N SER A 254 9.40 -14.32 -0.92
CA SER A 254 9.74 -14.34 -2.34
C SER A 254 9.61 -15.70 -3.03
N ARG A 255 9.04 -16.73 -2.38
CA ARG A 255 9.11 -18.11 -2.88
C ARG A 255 8.43 -18.29 -4.24
N LEU A 256 7.25 -17.71 -4.42
CA LEU A 256 6.52 -17.75 -5.70
C LEU A 256 7.29 -17.02 -6.82
N ILE A 257 7.90 -15.88 -6.51
CA ILE A 257 8.72 -15.12 -7.45
C ILE A 257 9.96 -15.91 -7.85
N ILE A 258 10.65 -16.53 -6.88
CA ILE A 258 11.82 -17.39 -7.14
C ILE A 258 11.43 -18.57 -8.03
N CYS A 259 10.30 -19.24 -7.73
CA CYS A 259 9.79 -20.34 -8.57
C CYS A 259 9.59 -19.91 -10.03
N LEU A 260 8.98 -18.74 -10.27
CA LEU A 260 8.78 -18.21 -11.62
C LEU A 260 10.11 -17.83 -12.29
N LEU A 261 11.05 -17.23 -11.55
CA LEU A 261 12.39 -16.89 -12.08
C LEU A 261 13.19 -18.14 -12.47
N ASP A 262 13.07 -19.22 -11.70
CA ASP A 262 13.73 -20.49 -12.01
C ASP A 262 13.08 -21.17 -13.22
N ALA A 263 11.75 -21.15 -13.30
CA ALA A 263 11.01 -21.58 -14.49
C ALA A 263 11.42 -20.81 -15.74
N MET A 264 11.63 -19.48 -15.63
CA MET A 264 12.06 -18.62 -16.73
C MET A 264 13.47 -18.97 -17.25
N LYS A 265 14.35 -19.48 -16.39
CA LYS A 265 15.72 -19.89 -16.76
C LYS A 265 15.79 -21.32 -17.32
N SER A 266 14.77 -22.14 -17.08
CA SER A 266 14.72 -23.51 -17.57
C SER A 266 14.53 -23.56 -19.09
N SER A 267 15.25 -24.45 -19.76
CA SER A 267 15.08 -24.71 -21.19
C SER A 267 13.85 -25.55 -21.52
N SER A 268 13.28 -26.26 -20.54
CA SER A 268 12.15 -27.18 -20.71
C SER A 268 10.80 -26.57 -20.33
N ILE A 269 10.80 -25.39 -19.70
CA ILE A 269 9.58 -24.73 -19.23
C ILE A 269 9.38 -23.44 -20.03
N VAL A 270 8.16 -23.25 -20.51
CA VAL A 270 7.75 -22.01 -21.19
C VAL A 270 6.73 -21.31 -20.30
N LEU A 271 7.07 -20.10 -19.86
CA LEU A 271 6.13 -19.17 -19.26
C LEU A 271 5.22 -18.59 -20.33
N THR A 272 4.00 -18.20 -19.96
CA THR A 272 3.14 -17.42 -20.85
C THR A 272 3.86 -16.13 -21.27
N PRO A 273 3.60 -15.60 -22.49
CA PRO A 273 4.28 -14.39 -22.98
C PRO A 273 4.16 -13.20 -22.02
N ASN A 274 2.94 -12.95 -21.51
CA ASN A 274 2.67 -11.85 -20.58
C ASN A 274 3.45 -12.02 -19.26
N CYS A 275 3.45 -13.22 -18.67
CA CYS A 275 4.22 -13.47 -17.46
C CYS A 275 5.72 -13.30 -17.70
N LYS A 276 6.25 -13.85 -18.80
CA LYS A 276 7.67 -13.73 -19.15
C LYS A 276 8.10 -12.28 -19.30
N GLU A 277 7.32 -11.48 -20.03
CA GLU A 277 7.58 -10.06 -20.25
C GLU A 277 7.57 -9.29 -18.92
N LYS A 278 6.49 -9.40 -18.15
CA LYS A 278 6.36 -8.66 -16.89
C LYS A 278 7.35 -9.12 -15.83
N LEU A 279 7.61 -10.41 -15.70
CA LEU A 279 8.63 -10.93 -14.80
C LEU A 279 10.04 -10.44 -15.17
N THR A 280 10.35 -10.31 -16.47
CA THR A 280 11.63 -9.74 -16.94
C THR A 280 11.75 -8.27 -16.56
N GLU A 281 10.68 -7.49 -16.80
CA GLU A 281 10.61 -6.08 -16.41
C GLU A 281 10.83 -5.90 -14.89
N ARG A 282 10.11 -6.70 -14.08
CA ARG A 282 10.24 -6.67 -12.61
C ARG A 282 11.62 -7.10 -12.13
N ASN A 283 12.22 -8.13 -12.74
CA ASN A 283 13.58 -8.54 -12.40
C ASN A 283 14.61 -7.42 -12.65
N ASN A 284 14.46 -6.65 -13.74
CA ASN A 284 15.32 -5.50 -13.99
C ASN A 284 15.11 -4.38 -12.96
N LEU A 285 13.86 -4.12 -12.58
CA LEU A 285 13.52 -3.17 -11.51
C LEU A 285 14.13 -3.56 -10.16
N TRP A 286 13.98 -4.81 -9.73
CA TRP A 286 14.54 -5.30 -8.47
C TRP A 286 16.07 -5.21 -8.44
N ASN A 287 16.74 -5.55 -9.54
CA ASN A 287 18.19 -5.41 -9.65
C ASN A 287 18.63 -3.95 -9.52
N LYS A 288 17.92 -3.01 -10.16
CA LYS A 288 18.20 -1.58 -10.05
C LYS A 288 17.95 -1.04 -8.64
N ALA A 289 16.82 -1.41 -8.02
CA ALA A 289 16.50 -1.05 -6.65
C ALA A 289 17.54 -1.57 -5.65
N HIS A 290 18.04 -2.80 -5.86
CA HIS A 290 19.08 -3.37 -5.02
C HIS A 290 20.36 -2.53 -5.03
N GLN A 291 20.77 -2.01 -6.20
CA GLN A 291 21.93 -1.12 -6.32
C GLN A 291 21.74 0.20 -5.55
N VAL A 292 20.52 0.78 -5.58
CA VAL A 292 20.20 1.97 -4.77
C VAL A 292 20.30 1.67 -3.28
N CYS A 293 19.77 0.53 -2.84
CA CYS A 293 19.76 0.14 -1.42
C CYS A 293 21.11 -0.37 -0.88
N ILE A 294 22.06 -0.72 -1.75
CA ILE A 294 23.46 -0.91 -1.35
C ILE A 294 24.11 0.44 -1.04
N ASN A 295 23.83 1.44 -1.87
CA ASN A 295 24.44 2.77 -1.77
C ASN A 295 23.72 3.71 -0.80
N SER A 296 22.61 3.28 -0.21
CA SER A 296 21.76 4.05 0.69
C SER A 296 20.95 3.10 1.55
N ILE A 297 20.74 3.40 2.83
CA ILE A 297 19.85 2.58 3.67
C ILE A 297 18.42 2.72 3.14
N CYS A 298 17.92 1.63 2.57
CA CYS A 298 16.50 1.28 2.47
C CYS A 298 16.17 0.34 3.65
#